data_AF-A0A853C1H3-F1
#
_entry.id   AF-A0A853C1H3-F1
#
_cell.length_a   1.000
_cell.length_b   1.000
_cell.length_c   1.000
_cell.angle_alpha   90.00
_cell.angle_beta   90.00
_cell.angle_gamma   90.00
#
_symmetry.space_group_name_H-M   'P 1'
#
loop_
_entity.id
_entity.type
_entity.pdbx_description
1 polymer ?
#
loop_
_entity_poly.entity_id
_entity_poly.type
_entity_poly.pdbx_seq_one_letter_code
_entity_poly.pdbx_strand_id
1 'polypeptide(L)'
;MSDWLPEPPEVEPRAERAAPKPPSVRNIVITLVCITLLGVCLAWAFLSMRAVMGVGGSCASGGPYEIATPCPDGSWLIAIAIPVLIIAAMSGSGFASTIGAPNQLFVMWAVLFGALGWNFFEFAFEDGVSISFLVCGVLFWGMALPAWWGIGVAFVKLLRNEPRQLGWWAAYAVLLACGAFLGLAVYVLAS
;
A
#
# COMPACT_ATOMS: atom_id res chain seq x y z
N MET A 1 -6.44 -17.20 -60.63
CA MET A 1 -5.72 -17.67 -59.42
C MET A 1 -5.89 -16.65 -58.30
N SER A 2 -7.15 -16.32 -57.98
CA SER A 2 -7.55 -15.26 -57.04
C SER A 2 -8.78 -15.65 -56.20
N ASP A 3 -9.37 -16.82 -56.48
CA ASP A 3 -10.61 -17.32 -55.85
C ASP A 3 -10.38 -18.10 -54.55
N TRP A 4 -9.15 -18.14 -54.02
CA TRP A 4 -8.82 -18.85 -52.77
C TRP A 4 -8.49 -17.91 -51.61
N LEU A 5 -8.67 -16.60 -51.77
CA LEU A 5 -8.47 -15.69 -50.66
C LEU A 5 -9.71 -15.74 -49.75
N PRO A 6 -9.57 -16.17 -48.48
CA PRO A 6 -10.65 -16.07 -47.52
C PRO A 6 -11.09 -14.60 -47.40
N GLU A 7 -12.41 -14.37 -47.38
CA GLU A 7 -12.97 -13.04 -47.21
C GLU A 7 -12.43 -12.40 -45.92
N PRO A 8 -12.10 -11.11 -45.93
CA PRO A 8 -11.65 -10.42 -44.73
C PRO A 8 -12.75 -10.53 -43.65
N PRO A 9 -12.39 -10.75 -42.37
CA PRO A 9 -13.37 -10.85 -41.32
C PRO A 9 -14.23 -9.58 -41.30
N GLU A 10 -15.55 -9.76 -41.25
CA GLU A 10 -16.50 -8.67 -41.17
C GLU A 10 -16.19 -7.85 -39.92
N VAL A 11 -15.69 -6.63 -40.13
CA VAL A 11 -15.36 -5.70 -39.04
C VAL A 11 -16.68 -5.20 -38.50
N GLU A 12 -17.18 -5.83 -37.44
CA GLU A 12 -18.38 -5.39 -36.74
C GLU A 12 -18.33 -3.87 -36.54
N PRO A 13 -19.40 -3.13 -36.90
CA PRO A 13 -19.42 -1.69 -36.79
C PRO A 13 -19.14 -1.30 -35.34
N ARG A 14 -18.12 -0.44 -35.15
CA ARG A 14 -17.66 0.13 -33.88
C ARG A 14 -18.78 0.66 -32.96
N ALA A 15 -19.98 0.87 -33.52
CA ALA A 15 -21.20 1.30 -32.86
C ALA A 15 -21.77 0.30 -31.83
N GLU A 16 -21.42 -0.99 -31.91
CA GLU A 16 -21.88 -2.00 -30.92
C GLU A 16 -20.86 -2.24 -29.79
N ARG A 17 -19.88 -1.34 -29.57
CA ARG A 17 -19.21 -1.29 -28.26
C ARG A 17 -20.20 -0.70 -27.27
N ALA A 18 -20.96 -1.58 -26.62
CA ALA A 18 -21.85 -1.27 -25.52
C ALA A 18 -21.26 -0.13 -24.66
N ALA A 19 -22.05 0.93 -24.48
CA ALA A 19 -21.63 2.08 -23.69
C ALA A 19 -21.04 1.61 -22.35
N PRO A 20 -19.89 2.16 -21.91
CA PRO A 20 -19.24 1.69 -20.70
C PRO A 20 -20.22 1.75 -19.53
N LYS A 21 -20.49 0.59 -18.92
CA LYS A 21 -21.43 0.48 -17.81
C LYS A 21 -21.00 1.46 -16.71
N PRO A 22 -21.93 2.25 -16.13
CA PRO A 22 -21.57 3.16 -15.05
C PRO A 22 -20.91 2.36 -13.92
N PRO A 23 -19.85 2.91 -13.28
CA PRO A 23 -19.14 2.21 -12.23
C PRO A 23 -20.12 1.88 -11.10
N SER A 24 -20.08 0.63 -10.65
CA SER A 24 -20.94 0.18 -9.55
C SER A 24 -20.58 0.93 -8.27
N VAL A 25 -21.57 1.58 -7.65
CA VAL A 25 -21.41 2.27 -6.35
C VAL A 25 -20.80 1.32 -5.31
N ARG A 26 -21.19 0.04 -5.35
CA ARG A 26 -20.61 -0.99 -4.48
C ARG A 26 -19.10 -1.10 -4.63
N ASN A 27 -18.58 -1.10 -5.85
CA ASN A 27 -17.14 -1.25 -6.12
C ASN A 27 -16.37 0.00 -5.70
N ILE A 28 -16.97 1.18 -5.87
CA ILE A 28 -16.43 2.45 -5.35
C ILE A 28 -16.29 2.36 -3.83
N VAL A 29 -17.38 2.03 -3.12
CA VAL A 29 -17.37 1.94 -1.65
C VAL A 29 -16.33 0.94 -1.15
N ILE A 30 -16.26 -0.26 -1.73
CA ILE A 30 -15.26 -1.27 -1.37
C ILE A 30 -13.84 -0.72 -1.56
N THR A 31 -13.57 -0.04 -2.68
CA THR A 31 -12.26 0.54 -2.96
C THR A 31 -11.87 1.58 -1.90
N LEU A 32 -12.78 2.49 -1.55
CA LEU A 32 -12.54 3.52 -0.53
C LEU A 32 -12.29 2.91 0.86
N VAL A 33 -13.04 1.87 1.23
CA VAL A 33 -12.82 1.12 2.47
C VAL A 33 -11.44 0.47 2.47
N CYS A 34 -11.06 -0.21 1.38
CA CYS A 34 -9.72 -0.82 1.28
C CYS A 34 -8.61 0.23 1.40
N ILE A 35 -8.74 1.41 0.80
CA ILE A 35 -7.73 2.47 0.89
C ILE A 35 -7.58 2.96 2.34
N THR A 36 -8.70 3.14 3.03
CA THR A 36 -8.69 3.57 4.44
C THR A 36 -8.02 2.51 5.32
N LEU A 37 -8.35 1.23 5.11
CA LEU A 37 -7.71 0.12 5.80
C LEU A 37 -6.21 0.04 5.54
N LEU A 38 -5.75 0.35 4.32
CA LEU A 38 -4.32 0.46 4.04
C LEU A 38 -3.66 1.49 4.95
N GLY A 39 -4.25 2.68 5.08
CA GLY A 39 -3.71 3.73 5.96
C GLY A 39 -3.59 3.28 7.41
N VAL A 40 -4.64 2.62 7.93
CA VAL A 40 -4.66 2.08 9.31
C VAL A 40 -3.54 1.05 9.50
N CYS A 41 -3.47 0.05 8.62
CA CYS A 41 -2.48 -1.02 8.75
C CYS A 41 -1.06 -0.53 8.52
N LEU A 42 -0.84 0.45 7.64
CA LEU A 42 0.47 1.09 7.45
C LEU A 42 0.92 1.81 8.72
N ALA A 43 0.02 2.56 9.38
CA ALA A 43 0.33 3.21 10.65
C ALA A 43 0.67 2.19 11.74
N TRP A 44 -0.11 1.11 11.87
CA TRP A 44 0.18 0.05 12.85
C TRP A 44 1.51 -0.65 12.55
N ALA A 45 1.79 -0.99 11.31
CA ALA A 45 3.07 -1.59 10.93
C ALA A 45 4.25 -0.66 11.24
N PHE A 46 4.11 0.63 10.91
CA PHE A 46 5.13 1.63 11.19
C PHE A 46 5.40 1.79 12.69
N LEU A 47 4.36 1.97 13.50
CA LEU A 47 4.48 2.19 14.94
C LEU A 47 4.95 0.93 15.69
N SER A 48 4.40 -0.23 15.35
CA SER A 48 4.80 -1.51 15.96
C SER A 48 6.27 -1.83 15.67
N MET A 49 6.75 -1.54 14.46
CA MET A 49 8.15 -1.73 14.12
C MET A 49 9.05 -0.83 14.95
N ARG A 50 8.67 0.45 15.18
CA ARG A 50 9.43 1.35 16.06
C ARG A 50 9.49 0.83 17.49
N ALA A 51 8.38 0.29 18.00
CA ALA A 51 8.34 -0.30 19.32
C ALA A 51 9.35 -1.47 19.45
N VAL A 52 9.42 -2.35 18.44
CA VAL A 52 10.36 -3.49 18.44
C VAL A 52 11.81 -3.02 18.24
N MET A 53 12.06 -2.07 17.34
CA MET A 53 13.42 -1.56 17.10
C MET A 53 13.99 -0.82 18.31
N GLY A 54 13.15 -0.15 19.11
CA GLY A 54 13.55 0.49 20.37
C GLY A 54 14.06 -0.50 21.42
N VAL A 55 13.78 -1.80 21.26
CA VAL A 55 14.36 -2.85 22.13
C VAL A 55 15.79 -3.21 21.69
N GLY A 56 16.14 -3.02 20.41
CA GLY A 56 17.47 -3.32 19.89
C GLY A 56 17.81 -4.82 19.72
N GLY A 57 16.81 -5.71 19.76
CA GLY A 57 17.00 -7.16 19.68
C GLY A 57 15.70 -7.92 19.41
N SER A 58 15.59 -9.15 19.92
CA SER A 58 14.32 -9.89 19.89
C SER A 58 13.55 -9.69 21.18
N CYS A 59 12.26 -9.40 21.06
CA CYS A 59 11.31 -9.44 22.15
C CYS A 59 10.30 -10.56 21.90
N ALA A 60 9.74 -11.11 22.96
CA ALA A 60 8.63 -12.06 22.88
C ALA A 60 7.63 -11.81 24.02
N SER A 61 6.41 -12.29 23.87
CA SER A 61 5.40 -12.30 24.93
C SER A 61 4.68 -13.65 24.95
N GLY A 62 4.56 -14.23 26.15
CA GLY A 62 3.99 -15.56 26.36
C GLY A 62 4.86 -16.73 25.86
N GLY A 63 4.54 -17.93 26.35
CA GLY A 63 5.18 -19.19 25.97
C GLY A 63 5.72 -19.99 27.16
N PRO A 64 6.11 -21.27 26.97
CA PRO A 64 6.67 -22.12 28.00
C PRO A 64 8.18 -21.87 28.25
N TYR A 65 8.79 -20.93 27.53
CA TYR A 65 10.21 -20.59 27.63
C TYR A 65 10.41 -19.25 28.34
N GLU A 66 11.52 -19.12 29.07
CA GLU A 66 11.91 -17.89 29.75
C GLU A 66 12.15 -16.75 28.73
N ILE A 67 11.38 -15.68 28.87
CA ILE A 67 11.41 -14.52 27.96
C ILE A 67 12.52 -13.58 28.45
N ALA A 68 13.59 -13.44 27.67
CA ALA A 68 14.70 -12.55 28.00
C ALA A 68 14.28 -11.06 28.04
N THR A 69 13.41 -10.65 27.10
CA THR A 69 12.91 -9.28 27.01
C THR A 69 11.44 -9.27 26.61
N PRO A 70 10.52 -8.76 27.45
CA PRO A 70 9.10 -8.65 27.10
C PRO A 70 8.91 -7.64 25.97
N CYS A 71 8.01 -7.93 25.02
CA CYS A 71 7.68 -6.97 23.97
C CYS A 71 6.91 -5.77 24.52
N PRO A 72 7.22 -4.54 24.06
CA PRO A 72 6.43 -3.36 24.38
C PRO A 72 4.98 -3.50 23.89
N ASP A 73 4.06 -2.83 24.59
CA ASP A 73 2.66 -2.77 24.21
C ASP A 73 2.46 -2.16 22.81
N GLY A 74 1.41 -2.59 22.11
CA GLY A 74 1.14 -2.21 20.72
C GLY A 74 1.94 -2.98 19.65
N SER A 75 3.06 -3.62 19.98
CA SER A 75 3.88 -4.37 19.00
C SER A 75 3.15 -5.54 18.33
N TRP A 76 2.19 -6.15 19.03
CA TRP A 76 1.36 -7.24 18.53
C TRP A 76 0.46 -6.83 17.35
N LEU A 77 0.18 -5.53 17.18
CA LEU A 77 -0.67 -5.03 16.10
C LEU A 77 -0.07 -5.34 14.72
N ILE A 78 1.25 -5.51 14.60
CA ILE A 78 1.90 -5.89 13.34
C ILE A 78 1.41 -7.24 12.82
N ALA A 79 1.09 -8.19 13.71
CA ALA A 79 0.61 -9.52 13.35
C ALA A 79 -0.78 -9.48 12.68
N ILE A 80 -1.58 -8.47 12.99
CA ILE A 80 -2.87 -8.21 12.34
C ILE A 80 -2.68 -7.29 11.13
N ALA A 81 -1.83 -6.27 11.27
CA ALA A 81 -1.64 -5.25 10.25
C ALA A 81 -1.18 -5.84 8.93
N ILE A 82 -0.17 -6.72 8.92
CA ILE A 82 0.40 -7.24 7.66
C ILE A 82 -0.61 -8.10 6.87
N PRO A 83 -1.31 -9.10 7.45
CA PRO A 83 -2.32 -9.85 6.72
C PRO A 83 -3.48 -8.98 6.21
N VAL A 84 -4.00 -8.09 7.04
CA VAL A 84 -5.10 -7.19 6.66
C VAL A 84 -4.65 -6.23 5.56
N LEU A 85 -3.42 -5.71 5.62
CA LEU A 85 -2.82 -4.86 4.59
C LEU A 85 -2.77 -5.57 3.24
N ILE A 86 -2.27 -6.80 3.20
CA ILE A 86 -2.15 -7.59 1.96
C ILE A 86 -3.53 -7.87 1.38
N ILE A 87 -4.47 -8.34 2.21
CA ILE A 87 -5.84 -8.62 1.76
C ILE A 87 -6.49 -7.34 1.21
N ALA A 88 -6.40 -6.23 1.93
CA ALA A 88 -6.96 -4.94 1.51
C ALA A 88 -6.31 -4.43 0.21
N ALA A 89 -5.00 -4.61 0.03
CA ALA A 89 -4.30 -4.23 -1.19
C ALA A 89 -4.73 -5.08 -2.39
N MET A 90 -4.81 -6.40 -2.23
CA MET A 90 -5.21 -7.31 -3.30
C MET A 90 -6.68 -7.11 -3.69
N SER A 91 -7.59 -7.09 -2.72
CA SER A 91 -9.02 -6.86 -2.98
C SER A 91 -9.25 -5.47 -3.54
N GLY A 92 -8.64 -4.44 -2.94
CA GLY A 92 -8.74 -3.06 -3.36
C GLY A 92 -8.28 -2.85 -4.80
N SER A 93 -7.15 -3.46 -5.19
CA SER A 93 -6.64 -3.40 -6.56
C SER A 93 -7.56 -4.10 -7.56
N GLY A 94 -8.13 -5.25 -7.17
CA GLY A 94 -9.13 -5.96 -7.96
C GLY A 94 -10.35 -5.08 -8.26
N PHE A 95 -10.95 -4.48 -7.24
CA PHE A 95 -12.11 -3.61 -7.42
C PHE A 95 -11.77 -2.27 -8.09
N ALA A 96 -10.61 -1.68 -7.78
CA ALA A 96 -10.13 -0.43 -8.39
C ALA A 96 -10.02 -0.55 -9.92
N SER A 97 -9.56 -1.70 -10.43
CA SER A 97 -9.46 -1.95 -11.87
C SER A 97 -10.82 -1.88 -12.59
N THR A 98 -11.92 -2.21 -11.90
CA THR A 98 -13.28 -2.19 -12.48
C THR A 98 -13.87 -0.78 -12.59
N ILE A 99 -13.30 0.19 -11.86
CA ILE A 99 -13.79 1.58 -11.81
C ILE A 99 -12.76 2.58 -12.37
N GLY A 100 -11.66 2.08 -12.95
CA GLY A 100 -10.59 2.91 -13.50
C GLY A 100 -9.79 3.68 -12.45
N ALA A 101 -9.80 3.22 -11.19
CA ALA A 101 -8.99 3.81 -10.13
C ALA A 101 -7.54 3.27 -10.18
N PRO A 102 -6.55 4.01 -9.63
CA PRO A 102 -5.17 3.55 -9.54
C PRO A 102 -5.04 2.19 -8.84
N ASN A 103 -4.00 1.45 -9.17
CA ASN A 103 -3.74 0.15 -8.54
C ASN A 103 -3.21 0.34 -7.11
N GLN A 104 -3.97 -0.14 -6.13
CA GLN A 104 -3.67 -0.02 -4.70
C GLN A 104 -2.41 -0.76 -4.28
N LEU A 105 -2.04 -1.85 -4.95
CA LEU A 105 -0.87 -2.65 -4.60
C LEU A 105 0.41 -1.86 -4.75
N PHE A 106 0.53 -1.04 -5.79
CA PHE A 106 1.70 -0.17 -5.98
C PHE A 106 1.80 0.89 -4.89
N VAL A 107 0.66 1.45 -4.48
CA VAL A 107 0.62 2.46 -3.41
C VAL A 107 0.98 1.83 -2.06
N MET A 108 0.39 0.68 -1.72
CA MET A 108 0.74 -0.08 -0.53
C MET A 108 2.24 -0.38 -0.52
N TRP A 109 2.79 -0.89 -1.63
CA TRP A 109 4.20 -1.25 -1.72
C TRP A 109 5.12 -0.04 -1.52
N ALA A 110 4.87 1.05 -2.26
CA ALA A 110 5.67 2.27 -2.17
C ALA A 110 5.67 2.86 -0.75
N VAL A 111 4.50 2.93 -0.13
CA VAL A 111 4.34 3.54 1.20
C VAL A 111 4.85 2.60 2.30
N LEU A 112 4.57 1.29 2.24
CA LEU A 112 5.05 0.32 3.23
C LEU A 112 6.58 0.30 3.25
N PHE A 113 7.22 0.02 2.11
CA PHE A 113 8.67 -0.10 2.07
C PHE A 113 9.37 1.25 2.32
N GLY A 114 8.78 2.35 1.84
CA GLY A 114 9.29 3.70 2.13
C GLY A 114 9.22 4.04 3.63
N ALA A 115 8.10 3.75 4.28
CA ALA A 115 7.92 4.02 5.71
C ALA A 115 8.80 3.13 6.59
N LEU A 116 8.90 1.83 6.30
CA LEU A 116 9.79 0.91 7.03
C LEU A 116 11.27 1.25 6.80
N GLY A 117 11.65 1.65 5.57
CA GLY A 117 12.99 2.13 5.26
C GLY A 117 13.35 3.42 6.00
N TRP A 118 12.39 4.33 6.15
CA TRP A 118 12.57 5.56 6.96
C TRP A 118 12.84 5.23 8.42
N ASN A 119 12.05 4.32 8.99
CA ASN A 119 12.24 3.79 10.33
C ASN A 119 13.68 3.28 10.55
N PHE A 120 14.19 2.44 9.66
CA PHE A 120 15.57 1.96 9.76
C PHE A 120 16.61 3.08 9.71
N PHE A 121 16.42 4.09 8.86
CA PHE A 121 17.37 5.21 8.83
C PHE A 121 17.37 6.01 10.11
N GLU A 122 16.22 6.26 10.72
CA GLU A 122 16.15 6.99 11.99
C GLU A 122 16.89 6.25 13.11
N PHE A 123 16.60 4.96 13.29
CA PHE A 123 17.27 4.13 14.29
C PHE A 123 18.75 3.86 13.96
N ALA A 124 19.17 4.01 12.71
CA ALA A 124 20.58 3.88 12.34
C ALA A 124 21.46 5.01 12.85
N PHE A 125 20.88 6.15 13.24
CA PHE A 125 21.61 7.34 13.67
C PHE A 125 21.37 7.76 15.14
N GLU A 126 20.46 7.08 15.86
CA GLU A 126 20.02 7.48 17.20
C GLU A 126 21.12 7.29 18.27
N ASP A 127 21.70 6.09 18.36
CA ASP A 127 22.73 5.73 19.37
C ASP A 127 24.10 5.44 18.72
N GLY A 128 24.45 6.22 17.70
CA GLY A 128 25.62 5.99 16.84
C GLY A 128 25.26 5.21 15.56
N VAL A 129 26.25 5.06 14.67
CA VAL A 129 25.98 4.50 13.33
C VAL A 129 25.84 2.98 13.39
N SER A 130 24.60 2.48 13.35
CA SER A 130 24.30 1.05 13.21
C SER A 130 24.32 0.64 11.73
N ILE A 131 25.38 -0.06 11.33
CA ILE A 131 25.54 -0.55 9.96
C ILE A 131 24.39 -1.48 9.55
N SER A 132 23.91 -2.33 10.45
CA SER A 132 22.80 -3.26 10.16
C SER A 132 21.52 -2.52 9.81
N PHE A 133 21.15 -1.50 10.60
CA PHE A 133 19.98 -0.69 10.30
C PHE A 133 20.16 0.13 9.01
N LEU A 134 21.37 0.67 8.75
CA LEU A 134 21.64 1.40 7.52
C LEU A 134 21.48 0.50 6.28
N VAL A 135 22.03 -0.71 6.31
CA VAL A 135 21.88 -1.69 5.22
C VAL A 135 20.41 -2.05 5.01
N CYS A 136 19.67 -2.34 6.08
CA CYS A 136 18.23 -2.60 6.00
C CYS A 136 17.47 -1.40 5.40
N GLY A 137 17.74 -0.18 5.86
CA GLY A 137 17.11 1.04 5.34
C GLY A 137 17.33 1.21 3.84
N VAL A 138 18.56 1.02 3.35
CA VAL A 138 18.89 1.09 1.92
C VAL A 138 18.15 0.01 1.13
N LEU A 139 18.09 -1.23 1.62
CA LEU A 139 17.38 -2.31 0.95
C LEU A 139 15.87 -2.04 0.84
N PHE A 140 15.24 -1.60 1.92
CA PHE A 140 13.81 -1.25 1.93
C PHE A 140 13.50 -0.09 0.98
N TRP A 141 14.33 0.96 0.96
CA TRP A 141 14.20 2.05 -0.01
C TRP A 141 14.44 1.59 -1.46
N GLY A 142 15.39 0.68 -1.67
CA GLY A 142 15.62 0.05 -2.97
C GLY A 142 14.39 -0.71 -3.47
N MET A 143 13.68 -1.41 -2.58
CA MET A 143 12.41 -2.07 -2.90
C MET A 143 11.25 -1.08 -3.14
N ALA A 144 11.26 0.07 -2.46
CA ALA A 144 10.24 1.11 -2.62
C ALA A 144 10.39 1.91 -3.94
N LEU A 145 11.64 2.12 -4.39
CA LEU A 145 11.99 2.94 -5.54
C LEU A 145 11.22 2.60 -6.82
N PRO A 146 11.14 1.34 -7.31
CA PRO A 146 10.41 1.05 -8.54
C PRO A 146 8.91 1.39 -8.45
N ALA A 147 8.31 1.24 -7.26
CA ALA A 147 6.91 1.59 -7.05
C ALA A 147 6.72 3.12 -7.06
N TRP A 148 7.59 3.87 -6.36
CA TRP A 148 7.58 5.34 -6.40
C TRP A 148 7.82 5.90 -7.80
N TRP A 149 8.74 5.29 -8.56
CA TRP A 149 8.97 5.64 -9.96
C TRP A 149 7.72 5.41 -10.81
N GLY A 150 7.08 4.25 -10.68
CA GLY A 150 5.85 3.93 -11.40
C GLY A 150 4.72 4.92 -11.08
N ILE A 151 4.55 5.25 -9.80
CA ILE A 151 3.59 6.27 -9.33
C ILE A 151 3.92 7.65 -9.92
N GLY A 152 5.19 8.06 -9.89
CA GLY A 152 5.64 9.34 -10.44
C GLY A 152 5.37 9.46 -11.94
N VAL A 153 5.68 8.43 -12.72
CA VAL A 153 5.37 8.39 -14.16
C VAL A 153 3.86 8.45 -14.42
N ALA A 154 3.05 7.74 -13.63
CA ALA A 154 1.59 7.79 -13.73
C ALA A 154 1.06 9.20 -13.39
N PHE A 155 1.62 9.85 -12.37
CA PHE A 155 1.24 11.18 -11.94
C PHE A 155 1.63 12.27 -12.96
N VAL A 156 2.78 12.15 -13.63
CA VAL A 156 3.16 13.08 -14.71
C VAL A 156 2.22 12.93 -15.91
N LYS A 157 1.84 11.69 -16.27
CA LYS A 157 0.85 11.44 -17.34
C LYS A 157 -0.52 12.02 -16.98
N LEU A 158 -0.93 11.85 -15.73
CA LEU A 158 -2.16 12.40 -15.17
C LEU A 158 -2.23 13.93 -15.36
N LEU A 159 -1.19 14.64 -14.90
CA LEU A 159 -1.12 16.11 -14.98
C LEU A 159 -1.19 16.62 -16.42
N ARG A 160 -0.71 15.82 -17.38
CA ARG A 160 -0.66 16.22 -18.80
C ARG A 160 -1.99 15.97 -19.53
N ASN A 161 -2.68 14.88 -19.23
CA ASN A 161 -3.72 14.36 -20.13
C ASN A 161 -5.09 14.09 -19.48
N GLU A 162 -5.19 13.86 -18.17
CA GLU A 162 -6.41 13.29 -17.57
C GLU A 162 -6.79 13.91 -16.20
N PRO A 163 -7.33 15.14 -16.15
CA PRO A 163 -7.71 15.79 -14.88
C PRO A 163 -8.77 15.00 -14.09
N ARG A 164 -9.53 14.11 -14.74
CA ARG A 164 -10.54 13.27 -14.08
C ARG A 164 -9.93 12.22 -13.13
N GLN A 165 -8.72 11.74 -13.38
CA GLN A 165 -8.04 10.82 -12.47
C GLN A 165 -7.44 11.54 -11.24
N LEU A 166 -7.37 12.88 -11.25
CA LEU A 166 -6.78 13.67 -10.17
C LEU A 166 -7.61 13.54 -8.88
N GLY A 167 -8.93 13.41 -9.03
CA GLY A 167 -9.84 13.15 -7.91
C GLY A 167 -9.56 11.82 -7.21
N TRP A 168 -9.13 10.78 -7.93
CA TRP A 168 -8.74 9.51 -7.32
C TRP A 168 -7.44 9.66 -6.52
N TRP A 169 -6.41 10.29 -7.07
CA TRP A 169 -5.16 10.51 -6.32
C TRP A 169 -5.36 11.37 -5.07
N ALA A 170 -6.21 12.41 -5.15
CA ALA A 170 -6.61 13.19 -3.99
C ALA A 170 -7.36 12.34 -2.96
N ALA A 171 -8.32 11.51 -3.39
CA ALA A 171 -9.04 10.59 -2.51
C ALA A 171 -8.10 9.58 -1.84
N TYR A 172 -7.11 9.06 -2.57
CA TYR A 172 -6.08 8.18 -2.02
C TYR A 172 -5.28 8.87 -0.93
N ALA A 173 -4.76 10.08 -1.20
CA ALA A 173 -3.97 10.83 -0.23
C ALA A 173 -4.79 11.14 1.04
N VAL A 174 -6.03 11.61 0.88
CA VAL A 174 -6.91 11.93 2.01
C VAL A 174 -7.27 10.68 2.81
N LEU A 175 -7.69 9.59 2.15
CA LEU A 175 -8.12 8.37 2.85
C LEU A 175 -6.96 7.62 3.50
N LEU A 176 -5.77 7.62 2.87
CA LEU A 176 -4.57 7.08 3.51
C LEU A 176 -4.20 7.89 4.75
N ALA A 177 -4.26 9.22 4.67
CA ALA A 177 -4.00 10.08 5.82
C ALA A 177 -5.05 9.85 6.92
N CYS A 178 -6.34 9.88 6.60
CA CYS A 178 -7.43 9.59 7.55
C CYS A 178 -7.27 8.20 8.19
N GLY A 179 -6.96 7.18 7.38
CA GLY A 179 -6.68 5.84 7.86
C GLY A 179 -5.47 5.80 8.79
N ALA A 180 -4.38 6.48 8.44
CA ALA A 180 -3.19 6.55 9.28
C ALA A 180 -3.46 7.26 10.62
N PHE A 181 -4.23 8.35 10.62
CA PHE A 181 -4.67 9.03 11.84
C PHE A 181 -5.56 8.13 12.71
N LEU A 182 -6.49 7.40 12.11
CA LEU A 182 -7.32 6.43 12.83
C LEU A 182 -6.47 5.29 13.39
N GLY A 183 -5.51 4.79 12.61
CA GLY A 183 -4.55 3.78 13.04
C GLY A 183 -3.71 4.25 14.22
N LEU A 184 -3.21 5.49 14.18
CA LEU A 184 -2.50 6.12 15.29
C LEU A 184 -3.39 6.22 16.54
N ALA A 185 -4.63 6.70 16.39
CA ALA A 185 -5.56 6.81 17.52
C ALA A 185 -5.83 5.44 18.17
N VAL A 186 -6.04 4.40 17.36
CA VAL A 186 -6.22 3.03 17.87
C VAL A 186 -4.95 2.49 18.51
N TYR A 187 -3.78 2.77 17.91
CA TYR A 187 -2.50 2.34 18.47
C TYR A 187 -2.29 2.92 19.86
N VAL A 188 -2.52 4.23 20.04
CA VAL A 188 -2.40 4.92 21.33
C VAL A 188 -3.38 4.38 22.38
N LEU A 189 -4.56 3.91 21.96
CA LEU A 189 -5.52 3.27 22.87
C LEU A 189 -5.14 1.82 23.24
N ALA A 190 -4.27 1.19 22.44
CA ALA A 190 -3.85 -0.21 22.59
C ALA A 190 -2.43 -0.37 23.19
N SER A 191 -1.71 0.75 23.36
CA SER A 191 -0.40 0.87 24.02
C SER A 191 -0.56 1.45 25.42
#